data_AF-A0A316USU5-F1
#
_entry.id   AF-A0A316USU5-F1
#
_cell.length_a   1.000
_cell.length_b   1.000
_cell.length_c   1.000
_cell.angle_alpha   90.00
_cell.angle_beta   90.00
_cell.angle_gamma   90.00
#
_symmetry.space_group_name_H-M   'P 1'
#
loop_
_entity.id
_entity.type
_entity.pdbx_description
1 polymer ?
#
loop_
_entity_poly.entity_id
_entity_poly.type
_entity_poly.pdbx_seq_one_letter_code
_entity_poly.pdbx_strand_id
1 'polypeptide(L)'
;MTLPAMSLLLRLLIVVAILHPLCVLAQWPHPKKISVGKGTRSINVSKLKVTSDSHLPNDVNDAFERFLHSIKEKPLVGINSPGGASGSQPGQGIAEVHMSLRGGGKSKRGQQPLTFDGLEILGQYSEAYHLSIPATGAIRISSNSSLGLLRALSTLETLTVADGRNKEARYITKTPIEIEDEPAYPYRGFLLDVARNYLPMPAIKRQVDAASLVKMNQMTLHITDSQSFPLQLPGKLKKLSEAGSYDGQVYTPEDMKGLIDYAAARGINVNVEIDMPGHTYQGVVQYDPSLIECPNKPDWNNWANEPPSGQLSLTNPKAKQYATDVIEATAKLFPSSYFSTGTDEVNIKCYGAKDKKDIDDKLNAFLKNAHAAVTKAGKTPMVWEEAVTDFPKTGKSLPPDTLVQTWISSDSVKKVLAANDKVRVINCPLDRVYLDLGRGEWLQGAIGQSYSPYCTWGAIYTFDPLNGTTPANAHRVVGSQTLLWSEQSDETVVDSLLWPRTAALAEVLWTGKNKEVNGKSSKLDPVEAQPRLNELRKRLVKTKGVGATPLQPQWCDNHSCPNPFG
;
A
#
# COMPACT_ATOMS: atom_id res chain seq x y z
N MET A 1 -67.87 20.56 -12.49
CA MET A 1 -67.31 21.77 -13.12
C MET A 1 -66.03 21.39 -13.85
N THR A 2 -66.15 21.44 -15.17
CA THR A 2 -65.17 21.45 -16.27
C THR A 2 -63.66 21.60 -15.98
N LEU A 3 -62.88 20.68 -16.58
CA LEU A 3 -61.50 20.89 -17.08
C LEU A 3 -61.46 21.98 -18.18
N PRO A 4 -60.30 22.64 -18.41
CA PRO A 4 -59.39 22.21 -19.50
C PRO A 4 -57.89 22.27 -19.09
N ALA A 5 -57.04 21.27 -19.39
CA ALA A 5 -56.38 20.99 -20.68
C ALA A 5 -55.56 22.17 -21.25
N MET A 6 -54.25 22.17 -21.02
CA MET A 6 -53.30 22.90 -21.86
C MET A 6 -51.92 22.21 -21.92
N SER A 7 -51.71 21.51 -23.04
CA SER A 7 -50.46 21.32 -23.79
C SER A 7 -49.17 20.95 -23.03
N LEU A 8 -48.94 19.64 -22.85
CA LEU A 8 -47.61 19.09 -22.56
C LEU A 8 -46.92 18.73 -23.89
N LEU A 9 -46.45 19.74 -24.61
CA LEU A 9 -45.58 19.58 -25.79
C LEU A 9 -44.15 19.95 -25.36
N LEU A 10 -43.51 19.08 -24.59
CA LEU A 10 -42.10 19.23 -24.23
C LEU A 10 -41.33 17.95 -24.61
N ARG A 11 -40.75 18.02 -25.81
CA ARG A 11 -39.50 17.37 -26.24
C ARG A 11 -39.24 15.99 -25.63
N LEU A 12 -39.70 14.94 -26.32
CA LEU A 12 -39.00 13.66 -26.37
C LEU A 12 -37.61 13.90 -26.99
N LEU A 13 -36.67 14.38 -26.19
CA LEU A 13 -35.27 14.07 -26.42
C LEU A 13 -35.12 12.60 -26.04
N ILE A 14 -35.38 11.73 -27.00
CA ILE A 14 -34.79 10.39 -26.99
C ILE A 14 -33.28 10.63 -27.05
N VAL A 15 -32.67 10.81 -25.89
CA VAL A 15 -31.26 10.48 -25.73
C VAL A 15 -31.24 8.98 -25.95
N VAL A 16 -30.98 8.59 -27.20
CA VAL A 16 -30.38 7.30 -27.47
C VAL A 16 -29.11 7.33 -26.65
N ALA A 17 -29.17 6.82 -25.42
CA ALA A 17 -28.00 6.44 -24.67
C ALA A 17 -27.38 5.36 -25.52
N ILE A 18 -26.52 5.79 -26.45
CA ILE A 18 -25.61 4.89 -27.13
C ILE A 18 -24.88 4.25 -25.96
N LEU A 19 -25.22 2.99 -25.70
CA LEU A 19 -24.50 2.04 -24.86
C LEU A 19 -23.08 1.93 -25.43
N HIS A 20 -22.30 3.01 -25.27
CA HIS A 20 -20.87 2.93 -25.33
C HIS A 20 -20.53 2.05 -24.14
N PRO A 21 -19.86 0.90 -24.35
CA PRO A 21 -19.47 0.07 -23.23
C PRO A 21 -18.59 0.95 -22.34
N LEU A 22 -19.11 1.32 -21.18
CA LEU A 22 -18.42 2.06 -20.10
C LEU A 22 -17.18 1.31 -19.58
N CYS A 23 -16.84 0.18 -20.20
CA CYS A 23 -15.61 -0.58 -20.09
C CYS A 23 -14.48 0.04 -20.97
N VAL A 24 -14.38 1.36 -21.04
CA VAL A 24 -13.22 2.03 -21.65
C VAL A 24 -12.07 1.91 -20.63
N LEU A 25 -11.26 0.87 -20.82
CA LEU A 25 -10.03 0.57 -20.06
C LEU A 25 -10.26 0.44 -18.56
N ALA A 26 -10.65 -0.76 -18.10
CA ALA A 26 -10.69 -1.14 -16.68
C ALA A 26 -9.29 -1.24 -16.05
N GLN A 27 -8.46 -0.24 -16.32
CA GLN A 27 -7.07 -0.19 -15.92
C GLN A 27 -6.99 0.46 -14.53
N TRP A 28 -6.32 -0.23 -13.61
CA TRP A 28 -6.07 0.26 -12.26
C TRP A 28 -4.67 -0.19 -11.77
N PRO A 29 -3.82 0.74 -11.30
CA PRO A 29 -3.92 2.18 -11.51
C PRO A 29 -4.00 2.55 -12.99
N HIS A 30 -4.63 3.67 -13.30
CA HIS A 30 -4.60 4.29 -14.60
C HIS A 30 -3.15 4.67 -14.94
N PRO A 31 -2.60 4.32 -16.11
CA PRO A 31 -1.23 4.69 -16.46
C PRO A 31 -1.11 6.20 -16.61
N LYS A 32 0.07 6.76 -16.36
CA LYS A 32 0.32 8.20 -16.53
C LYS A 32 0.00 8.66 -17.94
N LYS A 33 0.39 7.88 -18.96
CA LYS A 33 0.03 8.10 -20.36
C LYS A 33 -0.41 6.80 -21.03
N ILE A 34 -1.52 6.88 -21.75
CA ILE A 34 -2.04 5.78 -22.56
C ILE A 34 -2.62 6.29 -23.88
N SER A 35 -2.27 5.65 -24.98
CA SER A 35 -2.91 5.83 -26.28
C SER A 35 -3.57 4.54 -26.69
N VAL A 36 -4.81 4.61 -27.19
CA VAL A 36 -5.61 3.44 -27.52
C VAL A 36 -6.35 3.57 -28.84
N GLY A 37 -6.46 2.45 -29.55
CA GLY A 37 -7.22 2.30 -30.78
C GLY A 37 -8.66 1.83 -30.56
N LYS A 38 -9.22 1.24 -31.62
CA LYS A 38 -10.60 0.71 -31.65
C LYS A 38 -10.67 -0.81 -31.83
N GLY A 39 -9.53 -1.47 -32.04
CA GLY A 39 -9.44 -2.90 -32.30
C GLY A 39 -9.59 -3.76 -31.05
N THR A 40 -9.64 -5.07 -31.24
CA THR A 40 -9.59 -6.08 -30.18
C THR A 40 -8.72 -7.23 -30.67
N ARG A 41 -7.88 -7.77 -29.79
CA ARG A 41 -7.02 -8.92 -30.09
C ARG A 41 -7.28 -10.05 -29.12
N SER A 42 -7.38 -11.26 -29.64
CA SER A 42 -7.37 -12.48 -28.82
C SER A 42 -5.94 -12.80 -28.35
N ILE A 43 -5.84 -13.46 -27.21
CA ILE A 43 -4.60 -14.02 -26.67
C ILE A 43 -4.68 -15.54 -26.78
N ASN A 44 -3.66 -16.16 -27.39
CA ASN A 44 -3.52 -17.60 -27.38
C ASN A 44 -2.74 -18.04 -26.13
N VAL A 45 -3.43 -18.15 -25.01
CA VAL A 45 -2.82 -18.45 -23.69
C VAL A 45 -1.97 -19.72 -23.74
N SER A 46 -2.42 -20.76 -24.46
CA SER A 46 -1.69 -22.04 -24.56
C SER A 46 -0.35 -21.96 -25.30
N LYS A 47 -0.17 -20.95 -26.14
CA LYS A 47 1.05 -20.72 -26.92
C LYS A 47 1.81 -19.47 -26.50
N LEU A 48 1.29 -18.72 -25.52
CA LEU A 48 1.86 -17.45 -25.10
C LEU A 48 3.21 -17.70 -24.43
N LYS A 49 4.27 -17.19 -25.05
CA LYS A 49 5.64 -17.30 -24.54
C LYS A 49 6.26 -15.94 -24.35
N VAL A 50 7.22 -15.86 -23.42
CA VAL A 50 8.11 -14.71 -23.30
C VAL A 50 9.31 -14.89 -24.24
N THR A 51 9.70 -13.81 -24.92
CA THR A 51 10.99 -13.69 -25.61
C THR A 51 11.70 -12.46 -25.09
N SER A 52 13.03 -12.39 -25.22
CA SER A 52 13.79 -11.23 -24.76
C SER A 52 15.03 -10.99 -25.62
N ASP A 53 15.42 -9.72 -25.74
CA ASP A 53 16.68 -9.30 -26.34
C ASP A 53 17.90 -9.69 -25.47
N SER A 54 17.69 -9.92 -24.18
CA SER A 54 18.74 -10.17 -23.19
C SER A 54 18.32 -11.25 -22.18
N HIS A 55 19.25 -11.69 -21.34
CA HIS A 55 18.92 -12.58 -20.25
C HIS A 55 18.03 -11.84 -19.24
N LEU A 56 16.81 -12.34 -19.04
CA LEU A 56 15.92 -11.89 -17.97
C LEU A 56 16.29 -12.62 -16.67
N PRO A 57 16.35 -11.91 -15.54
CA PRO A 57 16.47 -12.54 -14.23
C PRO A 57 15.38 -13.59 -13.98
N ASN A 58 15.71 -14.63 -13.21
CA ASN A 58 14.79 -15.76 -12.96
C ASN A 58 13.47 -15.31 -12.33
N ASP A 59 13.51 -14.34 -11.41
CA ASP A 59 12.31 -13.84 -10.75
C ASP A 59 11.40 -12.99 -11.66
N VAL A 60 11.93 -12.41 -12.74
CA VAL A 60 11.14 -11.83 -13.84
C VAL A 60 10.47 -12.92 -14.67
N ASN A 61 11.17 -14.03 -14.96
CA ASN A 61 10.55 -15.18 -15.61
C ASN A 61 9.44 -15.78 -14.73
N ASP A 62 9.68 -15.92 -13.42
CA ASP A 62 8.67 -16.36 -12.47
C ASP A 62 7.47 -15.40 -12.41
N ALA A 63 7.70 -14.09 -12.54
CA ALA A 63 6.63 -13.10 -12.64
C ALA A 63 5.78 -13.28 -13.90
N PHE A 64 6.42 -13.58 -15.04
CA PHE A 64 5.72 -13.91 -16.27
C PHE A 64 4.90 -15.19 -16.12
N GLU A 65 5.43 -16.24 -15.50
CA GLU A 65 4.70 -17.48 -15.23
C GLU A 65 3.50 -17.26 -14.29
N ARG A 66 3.65 -16.40 -13.26
CA ARG A 66 2.51 -15.99 -12.42
C ARG A 66 1.45 -15.24 -13.21
N PHE A 67 1.85 -14.35 -14.12
CA PHE A 67 0.94 -13.67 -15.03
C PHE A 67 0.19 -14.68 -15.93
N LEU A 68 0.91 -15.62 -16.56
CA LEU A 68 0.32 -16.69 -17.38
C LEU A 68 -0.68 -17.51 -16.57
N HIS A 69 -0.30 -17.93 -15.37
CA HIS A 69 -1.20 -18.66 -14.47
C HIS A 69 -2.45 -17.85 -14.13
N SER A 70 -2.31 -16.55 -13.83
CA SER A 70 -3.45 -15.66 -13.54
C SER A 70 -4.42 -15.58 -14.71
N ILE A 71 -3.93 -15.31 -15.92
CA ILE A 71 -4.81 -15.20 -17.09
C ILE A 71 -5.36 -16.56 -17.52
N LYS A 72 -4.67 -17.68 -17.28
CA LYS A 72 -5.13 -19.00 -17.68
C LYS A 72 -6.19 -19.55 -16.74
N GLU A 73 -5.89 -19.60 -15.45
CA GLU A 73 -6.65 -20.39 -14.47
C GLU A 73 -7.71 -19.56 -13.72
N LYS A 74 -7.59 -18.23 -13.68
CA LYS A 74 -8.50 -17.41 -12.88
C LYS A 74 -9.70 -16.90 -13.69
N PRO A 75 -10.88 -16.81 -13.05
CA PRO A 75 -12.06 -16.24 -13.69
C PRO A 75 -11.92 -14.72 -13.80
N LEU A 76 -11.34 -14.26 -14.91
CA LEU A 76 -11.25 -12.83 -15.20
C LEU A 76 -12.64 -12.19 -15.29
N VAL A 77 -12.70 -10.87 -15.18
CA VAL A 77 -13.95 -10.15 -15.42
C VAL A 77 -14.35 -10.35 -16.89
N GLY A 78 -15.56 -10.85 -17.09
CA GLY A 78 -16.12 -11.07 -18.42
C GLY A 78 -16.71 -9.77 -18.95
N ILE A 79 -16.40 -9.45 -20.19
CA ILE A 79 -17.14 -8.43 -20.95
C ILE A 79 -18.16 -9.14 -21.86
N ASN A 80 -19.35 -8.55 -22.01
CA ASN A 80 -20.23 -8.93 -23.11
C ASN A 80 -19.48 -8.58 -24.40
N SER A 81 -19.06 -9.58 -25.19
CA SER A 81 -18.26 -9.30 -26.39
C SER A 81 -19.00 -8.25 -27.24
N PRO A 82 -18.36 -7.16 -27.68
CA PRO A 82 -18.94 -6.35 -28.75
C PRO A 82 -19.27 -7.31 -29.89
N GLY A 83 -20.46 -7.20 -30.48
CA GLY A 83 -20.96 -8.04 -31.58
C GLY A 83 -20.05 -7.96 -32.82
N GLY A 84 -18.91 -8.63 -32.75
CA GLY A 84 -17.78 -8.53 -33.67
C GLY A 84 -16.57 -9.40 -33.27
N ALA A 85 -16.56 -9.99 -32.05
CA ALA A 85 -15.56 -11.01 -31.68
C ALA A 85 -15.67 -12.32 -32.51
N SER A 86 -16.71 -12.47 -33.34
CA SER A 86 -16.78 -13.53 -34.35
C SER A 86 -15.79 -13.35 -35.51
N GLY A 87 -15.04 -12.23 -35.57
CA GLY A 87 -14.08 -11.94 -36.63
C GLY A 87 -12.63 -12.36 -36.36
N SER A 88 -12.24 -12.71 -35.13
CA SER A 88 -10.86 -13.18 -34.89
C SER A 88 -10.76 -14.68 -35.17
N GLN A 89 -10.19 -15.01 -36.33
CA GLN A 89 -9.89 -16.38 -36.77
C GLN A 89 -9.13 -17.15 -35.67
N PRO A 90 -9.55 -18.38 -35.30
CA PRO A 90 -8.78 -19.26 -34.42
C PRO A 90 -7.38 -19.48 -35.02
N GLY A 91 -6.34 -18.98 -34.36
CA GLY A 91 -4.94 -19.15 -34.79
C GLY A 91 -4.10 -17.88 -34.97
N GLN A 92 -4.69 -16.68 -34.99
CA GLN A 92 -3.97 -15.38 -35.13
C GLN A 92 -3.86 -14.56 -33.82
N GLY A 93 -4.21 -15.14 -32.67
CA GLY A 93 -4.11 -14.49 -31.37
C GLY A 93 -2.65 -14.17 -30.99
N ILE A 94 -2.48 -13.21 -30.07
CA ILE A 94 -1.17 -12.90 -29.47
C ILE A 94 -0.61 -14.19 -28.86
N ALA A 95 0.58 -14.59 -29.31
CA ALA A 95 1.30 -15.77 -28.83
C ALA A 95 2.70 -15.43 -28.29
N GLU A 96 3.07 -14.15 -28.26
CA GLU A 96 4.39 -13.72 -27.83
C GLU A 96 4.32 -12.39 -27.06
N VAL A 97 5.01 -12.36 -25.92
CA VAL A 97 5.36 -11.14 -25.18
C VAL A 97 6.87 -10.98 -25.24
N HIS A 98 7.32 -9.98 -25.97
CA HIS A 98 8.73 -9.65 -26.06
C HIS A 98 9.10 -8.64 -24.97
N MET A 99 10.00 -9.00 -24.07
CA MET A 99 10.46 -8.16 -22.95
C MET A 99 11.90 -7.71 -23.18
N SER A 100 12.15 -6.41 -23.10
CA SER A 100 13.48 -5.82 -23.30
C SER A 100 13.92 -5.10 -22.05
N LEU A 101 14.98 -5.59 -21.43
CA LEU A 101 15.59 -4.99 -20.25
C LEU A 101 16.81 -4.17 -20.68
N ARG A 102 16.63 -2.85 -20.75
CA ARG A 102 17.65 -1.92 -21.25
C ARG A 102 18.59 -1.55 -20.10
N GLY A 103 19.81 -2.06 -20.13
CA GLY A 103 20.86 -1.61 -19.22
C GLY A 103 21.13 -0.12 -19.43
N GLY A 104 20.76 0.72 -18.46
CA GLY A 104 21.09 2.13 -18.49
C GLY A 104 22.61 2.32 -18.64
N GLY A 105 23.02 3.19 -19.56
CA GLY A 105 24.43 3.51 -19.79
C GLY A 105 25.21 3.73 -18.48
N LYS A 106 26.39 3.12 -18.38
CA LYS A 106 27.36 3.14 -17.27
C LYS A 106 26.98 2.42 -15.96
N SER A 107 25.80 1.81 -15.83
CA SER A 107 25.42 1.09 -14.61
C SER A 107 24.92 -0.33 -14.91
N LYS A 108 25.63 -1.36 -14.43
CA LYS A 108 25.20 -2.77 -14.46
C LYS A 108 23.95 -3.06 -13.58
N ARG A 109 23.23 -2.04 -13.10
CA ARG A 109 22.04 -2.21 -12.25
C ARG A 109 20.79 -2.65 -13.00
N GLY A 110 20.72 -2.50 -14.33
CA GLY A 110 19.49 -2.80 -15.08
C GLY A 110 19.15 -4.28 -15.24
N GLN A 111 20.03 -5.23 -14.89
CA GLN A 111 19.79 -6.69 -14.99
C GLN A 111 19.69 -7.38 -13.63
N GLN A 112 19.37 -6.62 -12.59
CA GLN A 112 19.33 -7.16 -11.25
C GLN A 112 17.99 -7.88 -11.00
N PRO A 113 17.97 -8.94 -10.17
CA PRO A 113 16.74 -9.55 -9.71
C PRO A 113 15.74 -8.51 -9.16
N LEU A 114 14.43 -8.78 -9.23
CA LEU A 114 13.41 -8.04 -8.48
C LEU A 114 13.77 -7.91 -6.99
N THR A 115 14.41 -8.94 -6.44
CA THR A 115 14.91 -8.94 -5.05
C THR A 115 16.09 -7.99 -4.83
N PHE A 116 16.80 -7.59 -5.89
CA PHE A 116 17.98 -6.72 -5.83
C PHE A 116 17.76 -5.34 -6.47
N ASP A 117 16.64 -5.13 -7.16
CA ASP A 117 16.24 -3.87 -7.79
C ASP A 117 15.98 -2.71 -6.79
N GLY A 118 16.47 -2.81 -5.56
CA GLY A 118 16.73 -1.64 -4.72
C GLY A 118 15.49 -0.99 -4.15
N LEU A 119 14.37 -1.72 -4.03
CA LEU A 119 13.16 -1.25 -3.32
C LEU A 119 13.45 -0.70 -1.91
N GLU A 120 14.63 -1.03 -1.38
CA GLU A 120 15.13 -0.61 -0.09
C GLU A 120 15.41 0.90 -0.02
N ILE A 121 15.90 1.55 -1.10
CA ILE A 121 16.23 2.99 -1.05
C ILE A 121 15.40 3.78 -2.06
N LEU A 122 14.42 4.53 -1.54
CA LEU A 122 13.54 5.41 -2.32
C LEU A 122 14.33 6.32 -3.27
N GLY A 123 13.92 6.33 -4.54
CA GLY A 123 14.49 7.18 -5.58
C GLY A 123 15.77 6.64 -6.23
N GLN A 124 16.33 5.51 -5.77
CA GLN A 124 17.50 4.87 -6.40
C GLN A 124 17.13 3.78 -7.41
N TYR A 125 15.86 3.40 -7.47
CA TYR A 125 15.31 2.42 -8.40
C TYR A 125 14.29 3.07 -9.33
N SER A 126 14.06 2.45 -10.46
CA SER A 126 13.04 2.86 -11.42
C SER A 126 11.93 1.82 -11.47
N GLU A 127 10.69 2.27 -11.56
CA GLU A 127 9.51 1.43 -11.82
C GLU A 127 8.89 1.75 -13.18
N ALA A 128 9.61 2.54 -13.99
CA ALA A 128 9.13 3.04 -15.27
C ALA A 128 9.13 1.92 -16.31
N TYR A 129 8.12 1.89 -17.17
CA TYR A 129 8.03 0.95 -18.26
C TYR A 129 7.32 1.55 -19.47
N HIS A 130 7.57 0.92 -20.61
CA HIS A 130 6.83 1.13 -21.84
C HIS A 130 6.17 -0.19 -22.25
N LEU A 131 4.88 -0.15 -22.57
CA LEU A 131 4.09 -1.29 -23.02
C LEU A 131 3.39 -0.95 -24.34
N SER A 132 3.75 -1.68 -25.39
CA SER A 132 3.15 -1.60 -26.73
C SER A 132 2.39 -2.88 -27.05
N ILE A 133 1.12 -2.74 -27.38
CA ILE A 133 0.24 -3.81 -27.86
C ILE A 133 -0.17 -3.43 -29.29
N PRO A 134 0.60 -3.83 -30.31
CA PRO A 134 0.33 -3.45 -31.69
C PRO A 134 -0.95 -4.11 -32.23
N ALA A 135 -1.48 -3.56 -33.33
CA ALA A 135 -2.63 -4.11 -34.03
C ALA A 135 -2.41 -5.55 -34.53
N THR A 136 -1.15 -5.91 -34.82
CA THR A 136 -0.72 -7.26 -35.21
C THR A 136 0.65 -7.57 -34.60
N GLY A 137 1.00 -8.86 -34.44
CA GLY A 137 2.30 -9.29 -33.91
C GLY A 137 2.35 -9.43 -32.38
N ALA A 138 3.57 -9.37 -31.83
CA ALA A 138 3.86 -9.58 -30.41
C ALA A 138 3.57 -8.34 -29.54
N ILE A 139 3.22 -8.56 -28.27
CA ILE A 139 3.26 -7.51 -27.25
C ILE A 139 4.72 -7.17 -26.98
N ARG A 140 5.04 -5.89 -26.77
CA ARG A 140 6.39 -5.45 -26.41
C ARG A 140 6.37 -4.71 -25.08
N ILE A 141 7.19 -5.16 -24.14
CA ILE A 141 7.44 -4.51 -22.86
C ILE A 141 8.90 -4.11 -22.83
N SER A 142 9.20 -2.87 -22.45
CA SER A 142 10.57 -2.46 -22.18
C SER A 142 10.69 -1.64 -20.91
N SER A 143 11.75 -1.89 -20.14
CA SER A 143 12.07 -1.13 -18.92
C SER A 143 13.58 -1.07 -18.72
N ASN A 144 14.02 -0.17 -17.85
CA ASN A 144 15.39 -0.07 -17.35
C ASN A 144 15.63 -0.89 -16.07
N SER A 145 14.58 -1.55 -15.54
CA SER A 145 14.62 -2.35 -14.32
C SER A 145 13.70 -3.57 -14.43
N SER A 146 14.02 -4.62 -13.69
CA SER A 146 13.14 -5.78 -13.52
C SER A 146 11.82 -5.37 -12.89
N LEU A 147 11.84 -4.39 -11.97
CA LEU A 147 10.65 -3.88 -11.31
C LEU A 147 9.67 -3.23 -12.29
N GLY A 148 10.16 -2.42 -13.24
CA GLY A 148 9.31 -1.85 -14.28
C GLY A 148 8.73 -2.93 -15.21
N LEU A 149 9.48 -3.99 -15.51
CA LEU A 149 8.93 -5.16 -16.21
C LEU A 149 7.79 -5.83 -15.43
N LEU A 150 7.95 -6.00 -14.12
CA LEU A 150 6.88 -6.50 -13.24
C LEU A 150 5.64 -5.58 -13.26
N ARG A 151 5.83 -4.25 -13.20
CA ARG A 151 4.70 -3.29 -13.25
C ARG A 151 3.95 -3.36 -14.58
N ALA A 152 4.67 -3.56 -15.69
CA ALA A 152 4.08 -3.77 -17.01
C ALA A 152 3.26 -5.07 -17.07
N LEU A 153 3.73 -6.15 -16.45
CA LEU A 153 2.97 -7.41 -16.35
C LEU A 153 1.69 -7.25 -15.54
N SER A 154 1.71 -6.49 -14.43
CA SER A 154 0.48 -6.16 -13.68
C SER A 154 -0.52 -5.37 -14.53
N THR A 155 -0.04 -4.42 -15.33
CA THR A 155 -0.87 -3.68 -16.30
C THR A 155 -1.43 -4.61 -17.37
N LEU A 156 -0.63 -5.54 -17.89
CA LEU A 156 -1.09 -6.51 -18.87
C LEU A 156 -2.14 -7.48 -18.28
N GLU A 157 -2.01 -7.85 -17.00
CA GLU A 157 -2.99 -8.64 -16.27
C GLU A 157 -4.35 -7.92 -16.20
N THR A 158 -4.36 -6.62 -15.89
CA THR A 158 -5.60 -5.82 -15.81
C THR A 158 -6.20 -5.51 -17.19
N LEU A 159 -5.38 -5.38 -18.24
CA LEU A 159 -5.85 -5.22 -19.62
C LEU A 159 -6.48 -6.50 -20.20
N THR A 160 -6.10 -7.66 -19.66
CA THR A 160 -6.63 -8.94 -20.12
C THR A 160 -8.02 -9.20 -19.53
N VAL A 161 -8.98 -9.52 -20.40
CA VAL A 161 -10.36 -9.85 -20.05
C VAL A 161 -10.76 -11.21 -20.62
N ALA A 162 -11.77 -11.85 -20.03
CA ALA A 162 -12.37 -13.06 -20.58
C ALA A 162 -13.62 -12.76 -21.41
N ASP A 163 -13.99 -13.66 -22.32
CA ASP A 163 -15.33 -13.62 -22.93
C ASP A 163 -16.39 -14.02 -21.89
N GLY A 164 -17.50 -13.29 -21.83
CA GLY A 164 -18.66 -13.71 -21.04
C GLY A 164 -19.29 -15.03 -21.53
N ARG A 165 -19.13 -15.39 -22.81
CA ARG A 165 -19.71 -16.60 -23.44
C ARG A 165 -18.74 -17.77 -23.52
N ASN A 166 -17.48 -17.50 -23.79
CA ASN A 166 -16.39 -18.48 -23.75
C ASN A 166 -15.36 -18.08 -22.69
N LYS A 167 -15.51 -18.63 -21.48
CA LYS A 167 -14.65 -18.33 -20.34
C LYS A 167 -13.20 -18.77 -20.50
N GLU A 168 -12.82 -19.46 -21.58
CA GLU A 168 -11.43 -19.81 -21.91
C GLU A 168 -10.79 -18.80 -22.87
N ALA A 169 -11.58 -18.09 -23.65
CA ALA A 169 -11.07 -17.06 -24.54
C ALA A 169 -10.59 -15.84 -23.75
N ARG A 170 -9.45 -15.28 -24.16
CA ARG A 170 -8.83 -14.10 -23.57
C ARG A 170 -8.63 -13.03 -24.62
N TYR A 171 -8.91 -11.78 -24.24
CA TYR A 171 -8.81 -10.64 -25.15
C TYR A 171 -8.16 -9.43 -24.49
N ILE A 172 -7.62 -8.57 -25.34
CA ILE A 172 -7.26 -7.19 -25.05
C ILE A 172 -8.08 -6.31 -25.99
N THR A 173 -8.84 -5.38 -25.43
CA THR A 173 -9.67 -4.44 -26.20
C THR A 173 -8.92 -3.13 -26.42
N LYS A 174 -9.40 -2.30 -27.36
CA LYS A 174 -8.85 -0.98 -27.67
C LYS A 174 -7.41 -1.00 -28.23
N THR A 175 -7.04 -2.05 -28.96
CA THR A 175 -5.75 -2.13 -29.65
C THR A 175 -5.72 -1.28 -30.93
N PRO A 176 -4.56 -0.76 -31.38
CA PRO A 176 -3.27 -0.79 -30.70
C PRO A 176 -3.28 0.01 -29.39
N ILE A 177 -2.47 -0.39 -28.42
CA ILE A 177 -2.26 0.32 -27.15
C ILE A 177 -0.79 0.70 -27.03
N GLU A 178 -0.51 1.94 -26.67
CA GLU A 178 0.81 2.39 -26.26
C GLU A 178 0.72 3.01 -24.86
N ILE A 179 1.57 2.57 -23.94
CA ILE A 179 1.62 3.02 -22.55
C ILE A 179 3.04 3.44 -22.20
N GLU A 180 3.19 4.67 -21.72
CA GLU A 180 4.39 5.16 -21.02
C GLU A 180 3.99 5.44 -19.57
N ASP A 181 4.61 4.74 -18.63
CA ASP A 181 4.13 4.75 -17.26
C ASP A 181 5.25 4.68 -16.23
N GLU A 182 5.06 5.40 -15.13
CA GLU A 182 5.97 5.51 -13.98
C GLU A 182 5.16 6.07 -12.79
N PRO A 183 5.53 5.73 -11.54
CA PRO A 183 4.82 6.24 -10.38
C PRO A 183 5.11 7.73 -10.14
N ALA A 184 4.10 8.48 -9.70
CA ALA A 184 4.24 9.86 -9.26
C ALA A 184 5.00 10.00 -7.94
N TYR A 185 4.87 9.01 -7.04
CA TYR A 185 5.54 8.98 -5.74
C TYR A 185 6.34 7.68 -5.55
N PRO A 186 7.57 7.76 -5.01
CA PRO A 186 8.40 6.58 -4.79
C PRO A 186 7.92 5.71 -3.61
N TYR A 187 7.24 6.27 -2.60
CA TYR A 187 6.71 5.51 -1.46
C TYR A 187 5.20 5.31 -1.58
N ARG A 188 4.76 4.05 -1.74
CA ARG A 188 3.35 3.67 -1.85
C ARG A 188 3.07 2.51 -0.91
N GLY A 189 2.73 2.89 0.32
CA GLY A 189 2.73 1.97 1.45
C GLY A 189 1.36 1.51 1.92
N PHE A 190 1.34 0.39 2.62
CA PHE A 190 0.24 0.02 3.50
C PHE A 190 0.84 -0.54 4.79
N LEU A 191 0.27 -0.14 5.93
CA LEU A 191 0.65 -0.65 7.23
C LEU A 191 -0.32 -1.75 7.64
N LEU A 192 0.23 -2.86 8.14
CA LEU A 192 -0.51 -3.90 8.84
C LEU A 192 -0.03 -3.94 10.28
N ASP A 193 -0.95 -3.69 11.20
CA ASP A 193 -0.79 -4.04 12.60
C ASP A 193 -1.10 -5.52 12.79
N VAL A 194 -0.13 -6.23 13.37
CA VAL A 194 -0.22 -7.65 13.68
C VAL A 194 0.05 -7.93 15.16
N ALA A 195 0.05 -6.87 15.98
CA ALA A 195 0.32 -6.92 17.40
C ALA A 195 -0.97 -6.80 18.24
N ARG A 196 -1.91 -5.91 17.90
CA ARG A 196 -3.19 -5.83 18.63
C ARG A 196 -4.03 -7.09 18.40
N ASN A 197 -4.05 -7.58 17.16
CA ASN A 197 -4.57 -8.91 16.82
C ASN A 197 -3.64 -9.60 15.81
N TYR A 198 -3.45 -10.91 16.00
CA TYR A 198 -2.56 -11.69 15.14
C TYR A 198 -3.15 -11.93 13.75
N LEU A 199 -2.32 -11.80 12.71
CA LEU A 199 -2.66 -12.21 11.35
C LEU A 199 -1.87 -13.45 10.91
N PRO A 200 -2.54 -14.55 10.52
CA PRO A 200 -1.85 -15.71 9.98
C PRO A 200 -1.06 -15.38 8.70
N MET A 201 0.07 -16.03 8.50
CA MET A 201 0.95 -15.79 7.36
C MET A 201 0.23 -15.86 5.98
N PRO A 202 -0.72 -16.79 5.74
CA PRO A 202 -1.51 -16.78 4.51
C PRO A 202 -2.33 -15.49 4.31
N ALA A 203 -2.87 -14.91 5.39
CA ALA A 203 -3.62 -13.66 5.34
C ALA A 203 -2.72 -12.47 4.96
N ILE A 204 -1.50 -12.40 5.51
CA ILE A 204 -0.52 -11.37 5.16
C ILE A 204 -0.10 -11.49 3.68
N LYS A 205 0.27 -12.70 3.24
CA LYS A 205 0.69 -12.95 1.84
C LYS A 205 -0.41 -12.62 0.83
N ARG A 206 -1.69 -12.84 1.18
CA ARG A 206 -2.83 -12.46 0.35
C ARG A 206 -2.91 -10.94 0.15
N GLN A 207 -2.55 -10.13 1.14
CA GLN A 207 -2.49 -8.66 0.98
C GLN A 207 -1.37 -8.24 0.05
N VAL A 208 -0.22 -8.93 0.11
CA VAL A 208 0.92 -8.71 -0.81
C VAL A 208 0.50 -8.98 -2.27
N ASP A 209 -0.29 -10.02 -2.53
CA ASP A 209 -0.81 -10.30 -3.88
C ASP A 209 -1.71 -9.16 -4.41
N ALA A 210 -2.61 -8.64 -3.57
CA ALA A 210 -3.49 -7.52 -3.91
C ALA A 210 -2.69 -6.22 -4.14
N ALA A 211 -1.77 -5.92 -3.23
CA ALA A 211 -0.88 -4.75 -3.28
C ALA A 211 -0.02 -4.74 -4.55
N SER A 212 0.50 -5.90 -4.96
CA SER A 212 1.32 -6.03 -6.18
C SER A 212 0.51 -5.72 -7.44
N LEU A 213 -0.73 -6.22 -7.53
CA LEU A 213 -1.61 -5.97 -8.67
C LEU A 213 -1.87 -4.47 -8.87
N VAL A 214 -2.04 -3.73 -7.77
CA VAL A 214 -2.29 -2.29 -7.80
C VAL A 214 -1.02 -1.43 -7.72
N LYS A 215 0.16 -2.06 -7.80
CA LYS A 215 1.48 -1.40 -7.84
C LYS A 215 1.88 -0.64 -6.56
N MET A 216 1.39 -1.07 -5.40
CA MET A 216 2.00 -0.70 -4.11
C MET A 216 3.40 -1.31 -4.01
N ASN A 217 4.30 -0.68 -3.25
CA ASN A 217 5.71 -1.10 -3.18
C ASN A 217 6.29 -1.15 -1.77
N GLN A 218 5.57 -0.69 -0.75
CA GLN A 218 6.01 -0.74 0.64
C GLN A 218 4.92 -1.41 1.50
N MET A 219 5.33 -2.29 2.39
CA MET A 219 4.49 -2.84 3.45
C MET A 219 5.20 -2.58 4.77
N THR A 220 4.56 -1.85 5.68
CA THR A 220 5.07 -1.66 7.04
C THR A 220 4.38 -2.65 7.96
N LEU A 221 5.14 -3.55 8.57
CA LEU A 221 4.64 -4.44 9.61
C LEU A 221 4.84 -3.78 10.97
N HIS A 222 3.74 -3.33 11.56
CA HIS A 222 3.69 -2.96 12.98
C HIS A 222 3.57 -4.24 13.79
N ILE A 223 4.73 -4.80 14.16
CA ILE A 223 4.83 -6.20 14.58
C ILE A 223 4.89 -6.37 16.10
N THR A 224 4.97 -5.28 16.86
CA THR A 224 4.93 -5.30 18.33
C THR A 224 4.15 -4.10 18.85
N ASP A 225 3.39 -4.30 19.92
CA ASP A 225 2.70 -3.23 20.65
C ASP A 225 2.55 -3.63 22.12
N SER A 226 1.88 -2.80 22.90
CA SER A 226 1.58 -3.02 24.31
C SER A 226 0.81 -4.34 24.53
N GLN A 227 -0.05 -4.73 23.60
CA GLN A 227 -0.92 -5.90 23.72
C GLN A 227 -0.22 -7.23 23.38
N SER A 228 0.80 -7.25 22.49
CA SER A 228 1.56 -8.48 22.21
C SER A 228 2.94 -8.26 21.58
N PHE A 229 3.80 -9.27 21.71
CA PHE A 229 5.12 -9.38 21.07
C PHE A 229 5.21 -10.69 20.27
N PRO A 230 4.68 -10.76 19.04
CA PRO A 230 4.65 -12.00 18.26
C PRO A 230 5.96 -12.32 17.52
N LEU A 231 6.88 -11.37 17.34
CA LEU A 231 8.13 -11.63 16.60
C LEU A 231 9.14 -12.43 17.42
N GLN A 232 9.55 -13.60 16.93
CA GLN A 232 10.59 -14.39 17.59
C GLN A 232 11.99 -13.87 17.27
N LEU A 233 12.68 -13.41 18.32
CA LEU A 233 14.07 -12.98 18.25
C LEU A 233 15.05 -14.05 18.77
N PRO A 234 16.33 -14.05 18.34
CA PRO A 234 17.30 -15.06 18.73
C PRO A 234 17.78 -14.92 20.19
N GLY A 235 18.37 -15.99 20.71
CA GLY A 235 19.04 -16.00 22.01
C GLY A 235 18.11 -15.64 23.18
N LYS A 236 18.59 -14.80 24.10
CA LYS A 236 17.81 -14.37 25.29
C LYS A 236 16.52 -13.62 24.93
N LEU A 237 16.47 -12.98 23.75
CA LEU A 237 15.30 -12.22 23.31
C LEU A 237 14.14 -13.12 22.88
N LYS A 238 14.35 -14.43 22.69
CA LYS A 238 13.28 -15.40 22.42
C LYS A 238 12.19 -15.37 23.49
N LYS A 239 12.56 -15.04 24.74
CA LYS A 239 11.63 -14.89 25.86
C LYS A 239 10.56 -13.83 25.61
N LEU A 240 10.82 -12.81 24.78
CA LEU A 240 9.85 -11.76 24.45
C LEU A 240 8.62 -12.36 23.78
N SER A 241 8.81 -13.19 22.75
CA SER A 241 7.69 -13.84 22.07
C SER A 241 7.11 -15.02 22.84
N GLU A 242 7.92 -15.75 23.61
CA GLU A 242 7.43 -16.82 24.48
C GLU A 242 6.46 -16.30 25.55
N ALA A 243 6.66 -15.09 26.05
CA ALA A 243 5.84 -14.48 27.09
C ALA A 243 4.82 -13.46 26.57
N GLY A 244 5.05 -12.90 25.38
CA GLY A 244 4.26 -11.79 24.83
C GLY A 244 3.35 -12.15 23.66
N SER A 245 3.43 -13.35 23.07
CA SER A 245 2.51 -13.76 22.01
C SER A 245 1.17 -14.26 22.56
N TYR A 246 0.12 -14.15 21.76
CA TYR A 246 -1.17 -14.76 22.06
C TYR A 246 -1.13 -16.25 21.80
N ASP A 247 -1.32 -17.09 22.82
CA ASP A 247 -1.50 -18.54 22.68
C ASP A 247 -0.47 -19.24 21.74
N GLY A 248 0.77 -18.76 21.71
CA GLY A 248 1.84 -19.28 20.84
C GLY A 248 1.79 -18.83 19.37
N GLN A 249 0.95 -17.86 19.04
CA GLN A 249 0.88 -17.20 17.73
C GLN A 249 2.13 -16.33 17.52
N VAL A 250 3.16 -16.93 16.93
CA VAL A 250 4.49 -16.36 16.79
C VAL A 250 4.89 -16.28 15.32
N TYR A 251 5.59 -15.22 14.95
CA TYR A 251 6.30 -15.09 13.68
C TYR A 251 7.75 -15.53 13.85
N THR A 252 8.12 -16.66 13.27
CA THR A 252 9.49 -17.18 13.32
C THR A 252 10.42 -16.44 12.34
N PRO A 253 11.76 -16.51 12.50
CA PRO A 253 12.70 -16.02 11.49
C PRO A 253 12.44 -16.60 10.09
N GLU A 254 12.05 -17.87 10.02
CA GLU A 254 11.71 -18.56 8.78
C GLU A 254 10.42 -18.01 8.15
N ASP A 255 9.40 -17.70 8.96
CA ASP A 255 8.18 -17.05 8.51
C ASP A 255 8.47 -15.66 7.91
N MET A 256 9.29 -14.86 8.61
CA MET A 256 9.68 -13.53 8.14
C MET A 256 10.48 -13.62 6.85
N LYS A 257 11.48 -14.51 6.77
CA LYS A 257 12.22 -14.75 5.53
C LYS A 257 11.28 -15.14 4.39
N GLY A 258 10.37 -16.08 4.63
CA GLY A 258 9.40 -16.55 3.65
C GLY A 258 8.41 -15.47 3.20
N LEU A 259 8.05 -14.52 4.07
CA LEU A 259 7.23 -13.36 3.72
C LEU A 259 8.01 -12.35 2.88
N ILE A 260 9.23 -12.02 3.31
CA ILE A 260 10.11 -11.05 2.64
C ILE A 260 10.41 -11.52 1.22
N ASP A 261 10.81 -12.79 1.03
CA ASP A 261 11.07 -13.36 -0.30
C ASP A 261 9.81 -13.33 -1.18
N TYR A 262 8.64 -13.65 -0.59
CA TYR A 262 7.35 -13.64 -1.28
C TYR A 262 6.94 -12.23 -1.75
N ALA A 263 7.17 -11.22 -0.91
CA ALA A 263 6.91 -9.82 -1.18
C ALA A 263 7.89 -9.22 -2.19
N ALA A 264 9.18 -9.55 -2.08
CA ALA A 264 10.21 -9.10 -3.00
C ALA A 264 9.94 -9.60 -4.43
N ALA A 265 9.55 -10.87 -4.60
CA ALA A 265 9.11 -11.41 -5.89
C ALA A 265 7.90 -10.66 -6.49
N ARG A 266 7.17 -9.89 -5.68
CA ARG A 266 5.99 -9.08 -6.04
C ARG A 266 6.29 -7.58 -6.08
N GLY A 267 7.55 -7.21 -5.98
CA GLY A 267 7.98 -5.82 -6.01
C GLY A 267 7.53 -5.03 -4.78
N ILE A 268 7.41 -5.67 -3.61
CA ILE A 268 7.01 -5.06 -2.34
C ILE A 268 8.15 -5.21 -1.35
N ASN A 269 8.60 -4.08 -0.80
CA ASN A 269 9.54 -4.02 0.30
C ASN A 269 8.81 -4.19 1.63
N VAL A 270 9.39 -4.94 2.56
CA VAL A 270 8.83 -5.16 3.90
C VAL A 270 9.64 -4.37 4.91
N ASN A 271 9.06 -3.27 5.38
CA ASN A 271 9.57 -2.47 6.50
C ASN A 271 9.02 -3.04 7.80
N VAL A 272 9.75 -2.82 8.88
CA VAL A 272 9.34 -3.25 10.23
C VAL A 272 9.27 -2.05 11.15
N GLU A 273 8.26 -2.07 12.01
CA GLU A 273 8.12 -1.15 13.14
C GLU A 273 8.22 -1.93 14.45
N ILE A 274 9.15 -1.49 15.28
CA ILE A 274 9.20 -1.81 16.72
C ILE A 274 9.00 -0.48 17.42
N ASP A 275 7.76 -0.15 17.74
CA ASP A 275 7.44 1.13 18.36
C ASP A 275 8.06 1.23 19.76
N MET A 276 8.64 2.41 20.03
CA MET A 276 9.27 2.77 21.28
C MET A 276 9.34 4.30 21.43
N PRO A 277 9.34 4.83 22.67
CA PRO A 277 9.25 4.13 23.93
C PRO A 277 7.80 3.80 24.33
N GLY A 278 6.80 4.35 23.62
CA GLY A 278 5.38 4.04 23.79
C GLY A 278 5.07 2.58 23.47
N HIS A 279 3.79 2.20 23.57
CA HIS A 279 3.28 0.92 23.04
C HIS A 279 4.14 -0.30 23.41
N THR A 280 4.69 -0.33 24.63
CA THR A 280 5.63 -1.39 25.04
C THR A 280 5.22 -1.94 26.40
N TYR A 281 4.68 -3.17 26.42
CA TYR A 281 4.29 -3.82 27.67
C TYR A 281 4.44 -5.35 27.64
N GLN A 282 3.56 -6.07 26.92
CA GLN A 282 3.56 -7.53 26.92
C GLN A 282 4.86 -8.11 26.35
N GLY A 283 5.31 -9.23 26.92
CA GLY A 283 6.61 -9.85 26.65
C GLY A 283 7.77 -9.12 27.33
N VAL A 284 7.81 -7.79 27.28
CA VAL A 284 8.91 -6.98 27.83
C VAL A 284 8.89 -6.98 29.36
N VAL A 285 7.71 -6.82 29.98
CA VAL A 285 7.59 -6.83 31.44
C VAL A 285 7.97 -8.19 32.04
N GLN A 286 7.71 -9.30 31.33
CA GLN A 286 8.14 -10.65 31.75
C GLN A 286 9.62 -10.88 31.46
N TYR A 287 10.18 -10.25 30.42
CA TYR A 287 11.60 -10.29 30.12
C TYR A 287 12.43 -9.62 31.22
N ASP A 288 12.14 -8.36 31.52
CA ASP A 288 12.69 -7.61 32.66
C ASP A 288 11.72 -6.46 33.03
N PRO A 289 11.03 -6.52 34.18
CA PRO A 289 10.04 -5.51 34.56
C PRO A 289 10.68 -4.14 34.86
N SER A 290 11.99 -4.06 35.12
CA SER A 290 12.68 -2.78 35.36
C SER A 290 12.78 -1.90 34.11
N LEU A 291 12.47 -2.45 32.93
CA LEU A 291 12.51 -1.72 31.67
C LEU A 291 11.28 -0.85 31.45
N ILE A 292 10.17 -1.14 32.14
CA ILE A 292 8.85 -0.55 31.86
C ILE A 292 8.44 0.45 32.95
N GLU A 293 8.03 1.63 32.51
CA GLU A 293 7.31 2.63 33.29
C GLU A 293 5.79 2.43 33.09
N CYS A 294 5.00 2.85 34.09
CA CYS A 294 3.54 2.77 34.10
C CYS A 294 2.93 1.43 33.60
N PRO A 295 3.43 0.26 34.03
CA PRO A 295 2.95 -1.04 33.53
C PRO A 295 1.49 -1.30 33.92
N ASN A 296 0.63 -1.52 32.92
CA ASN A 296 -0.77 -1.95 32.99
C ASN A 296 -1.56 -1.31 34.14
N LYS A 297 -1.63 0.02 34.14
CA LYS A 297 -2.32 0.80 35.16
C LYS A 297 -3.84 0.59 35.03
N PRO A 298 -4.55 0.33 36.14
CA PRO A 298 -6.02 0.17 36.10
C PRO A 298 -6.75 1.41 35.55
N ASP A 299 -6.26 2.60 35.88
CA ASP A 299 -6.71 3.89 35.33
C ASP A 299 -5.95 4.24 34.04
N TRP A 300 -5.90 3.28 33.11
CA TRP A 300 -5.04 3.34 31.92
C TRP A 300 -5.16 4.66 31.15
N ASN A 301 -6.34 5.29 31.12
CA ASN A 301 -6.59 6.56 30.41
C ASN A 301 -5.78 7.76 30.95
N ASN A 302 -5.19 7.64 32.15
CA ASN A 302 -4.21 8.59 32.65
C ASN A 302 -2.79 8.32 32.16
N TRP A 303 -2.49 7.11 31.71
CA TRP A 303 -1.14 6.60 31.48
C TRP A 303 -0.88 6.15 30.04
N ALA A 304 -1.93 6.01 29.23
CA ALA A 304 -1.89 5.63 27.82
C ALA A 304 -3.18 6.09 27.13
N ASN A 305 -3.17 6.08 25.80
CA ASN A 305 -4.35 6.36 24.99
C ASN A 305 -5.26 5.14 24.82
N GLU A 306 -4.73 3.94 25.10
CA GLU A 306 -5.47 2.68 25.16
C GLU A 306 -4.82 1.71 26.17
N PRO A 307 -5.56 0.72 26.70
CA PRO A 307 -5.00 -0.32 27.53
C PRO A 307 -4.33 -1.45 26.70
N PRO A 308 -3.30 -2.10 27.25
CA PRO A 308 -2.65 -1.83 28.53
C PRO A 308 -1.64 -0.67 28.43
N SER A 309 -1.51 0.12 29.49
CA SER A 309 -0.43 1.11 29.56
C SER A 309 0.95 0.44 29.70
N GLY A 310 1.99 1.09 29.20
CA GLY A 310 3.37 0.67 29.40
C GLY A 310 4.31 1.38 28.43
N GLN A 311 5.45 1.85 28.93
CA GLN A 311 6.46 2.52 28.11
C GLN A 311 7.87 2.17 28.57
N LEU A 312 8.85 2.15 27.67
CA LEU A 312 10.25 1.96 28.05
C LEU A 312 10.77 3.13 28.89
N SER A 313 11.53 2.82 29.93
CA SER A 313 12.19 3.82 30.76
C SER A 313 13.26 4.60 29.97
N LEU A 314 13.13 5.93 29.94
CA LEU A 314 14.05 6.80 29.19
C LEU A 314 15.42 6.98 29.85
N THR A 315 15.50 6.71 31.16
CA THR A 315 16.70 6.94 31.98
C THR A 315 17.38 5.66 32.43
N ASN A 316 16.69 4.52 32.43
CA ASN A 316 17.29 3.24 32.77
C ASN A 316 18.29 2.80 31.68
N PRO A 317 19.60 2.63 31.99
CA PRO A 317 20.58 2.13 31.02
C PRO A 317 20.22 0.76 30.44
N LYS A 318 19.54 -0.11 31.21
CA LYS A 318 19.08 -1.41 30.72
C LYS A 318 18.00 -1.29 29.66
N ALA A 319 17.11 -0.29 29.75
CA ALA A 319 16.09 -0.05 28.74
C ALA A 319 16.71 0.43 27.42
N LYS A 320 17.73 1.28 27.47
CA LYS A 320 18.52 1.66 26.28
C LYS A 320 19.24 0.48 25.67
N GLN A 321 19.87 -0.37 26.49
CA GLN A 321 20.52 -1.60 25.99
C GLN A 321 19.51 -2.57 25.38
N TYR A 322 18.34 -2.74 26.01
CA TYR A 322 17.24 -3.54 25.47
C TYR A 322 16.80 -3.04 24.08
N ALA A 323 16.58 -1.74 23.93
CA ALA A 323 16.21 -1.15 22.65
C ALA A 323 17.29 -1.41 21.58
N THR A 324 18.57 -1.24 21.92
CA THR A 324 19.68 -1.58 21.01
C THR A 324 19.69 -3.07 20.64
N ASP A 325 19.58 -3.97 21.61
CA ASP A 325 19.59 -5.42 21.40
C ASP A 325 18.43 -5.86 20.47
N VAL A 326 17.22 -5.33 20.70
CA VAL A 326 16.03 -5.63 19.88
C VAL A 326 16.17 -5.06 18.48
N ILE A 327 16.60 -3.80 18.33
CA ILE A 327 16.81 -3.18 17.02
C ILE A 327 17.85 -3.97 16.23
N GLU A 328 19.01 -4.28 16.82
CA GLU A 328 20.07 -5.02 16.12
C GLU A 328 19.64 -6.46 15.75
N ALA A 329 18.81 -7.10 16.56
CA ALA A 329 18.27 -8.43 16.27
C ALA A 329 17.22 -8.39 15.15
N THR A 330 16.24 -7.49 15.25
CA THR A 330 15.18 -7.32 14.26
C THR A 330 15.74 -6.84 12.93
N ALA A 331 16.68 -5.88 12.93
CA ALA A 331 17.28 -5.34 11.71
C ALA A 331 18.01 -6.40 10.86
N LYS A 332 18.46 -7.52 11.46
CA LYS A 332 19.06 -8.65 10.74
C LYS A 332 18.03 -9.52 10.02
N LEU A 333 16.79 -9.54 10.48
CA LEU A 333 15.71 -10.32 9.88
C LEU A 333 15.11 -9.61 8.65
N PHE A 334 15.13 -8.28 8.64
CA PHE A 334 14.52 -7.47 7.58
C PHE A 334 15.59 -6.81 6.71
N PRO A 335 15.70 -7.12 5.41
CA PRO A 335 16.71 -6.52 4.54
C PRO A 335 16.43 -5.05 4.19
N SER A 336 15.15 -4.61 4.24
CA SER A 336 14.74 -3.22 3.94
C SER A 336 15.68 -2.17 4.53
N SER A 337 15.98 -1.11 3.79
CA SER A 337 16.76 0.02 4.33
C SER A 337 15.97 0.87 5.31
N TYR A 338 14.73 0.54 5.65
CA TYR A 338 13.91 1.28 6.61
C TYR A 338 13.63 0.48 7.87
N PHE A 339 13.67 1.16 9.02
CA PHE A 339 13.30 0.60 10.32
C PHE A 339 12.56 1.68 11.10
N SER A 340 11.31 1.43 11.47
CA SER A 340 10.52 2.35 12.27
C SER A 340 10.75 2.11 13.75
N THR A 341 11.06 3.19 14.47
CA THR A 341 11.06 3.19 15.94
C THR A 341 9.78 3.82 16.50
N GLY A 342 8.75 4.03 15.65
CA GLY A 342 7.48 4.66 15.99
C GLY A 342 7.65 6.02 16.68
N THR A 343 7.49 6.06 18.01
CA THR A 343 7.53 7.25 18.87
C THR A 343 6.24 8.08 18.81
N ASP A 344 5.11 7.44 18.54
CA ASP A 344 3.79 8.04 18.71
C ASP A 344 3.36 8.03 20.18
N GLU A 345 2.40 8.92 20.48
CA GLU A 345 1.60 8.90 21.71
C GLU A 345 2.35 8.81 23.06
N VAL A 346 3.61 9.26 23.12
CA VAL A 346 4.44 9.20 24.35
C VAL A 346 3.75 9.93 25.51
N ASN A 347 3.25 9.16 26.46
CA ASN A 347 2.58 9.67 27.65
C ASN A 347 3.61 10.13 28.68
N ILE A 348 3.65 11.45 28.89
CA ILE A 348 4.64 12.09 29.76
C ILE A 348 4.44 11.78 31.25
N LYS A 349 3.22 11.42 31.67
CA LYS A 349 2.89 11.12 33.07
C LYS A 349 3.60 9.86 33.54
N CYS A 350 3.84 8.90 32.64
CA CYS A 350 4.65 7.71 32.92
C CYS A 350 6.06 8.05 33.44
N TYR A 351 6.58 9.24 33.11
CA TYR A 351 7.89 9.71 33.55
C TYR A 351 7.82 10.76 34.67
N GLY A 352 6.64 10.95 35.29
CA GLY A 352 6.42 11.95 36.33
C GLY A 352 6.45 13.41 35.83
N ALA A 353 6.32 13.63 34.52
CA ALA A 353 6.38 14.95 33.91
C ALA A 353 5.00 15.63 33.81
N LYS A 354 5.01 16.97 33.77
CA LYS A 354 3.80 17.80 33.62
C LYS A 354 3.71 18.43 32.23
N ASP A 355 4.85 18.61 31.57
CA ASP A 355 4.97 19.21 30.24
C ASP A 355 5.89 18.34 29.36
N LYS A 356 5.61 18.27 28.05
CA LYS A 356 6.41 17.50 27.08
C LYS A 356 7.87 17.92 27.07
N LYS A 357 8.17 19.21 27.32
CA LYS A 357 9.55 19.71 27.42
C LYS A 357 10.35 19.08 28.56
N ASP A 358 9.69 18.60 29.62
CA ASP A 358 10.34 18.03 30.80
C ASP A 358 11.00 16.66 30.50
N ILE A 359 10.57 16.02 29.41
CA ILE A 359 11.11 14.73 28.96
C ILE A 359 11.85 14.81 27.63
N ASP A 360 11.74 15.90 26.87
CA ASP A 360 12.33 16.02 25.51
C ASP A 360 13.85 15.70 25.52
N ASP A 361 14.62 16.18 26.51
CA ASP A 361 16.05 15.84 26.61
C ASP A 361 16.29 14.33 26.86
N LYS A 362 15.44 13.69 27.66
CA LYS A 362 15.53 12.26 27.97
C LYS A 362 15.11 11.40 26.79
N LEU A 363 14.03 11.79 26.11
CA LEU A 363 13.53 11.14 24.89
C LEU A 363 14.55 11.27 23.76
N ASN A 364 15.10 12.47 23.55
CA ASN A 364 16.17 12.73 22.60
C ASN A 364 17.40 11.82 22.86
N ALA A 365 17.81 11.68 24.13
CA ALA A 365 18.92 10.79 24.48
C ALA A 365 18.60 9.31 24.25
N PHE A 366 17.35 8.88 24.46
CA PHE A 366 16.88 7.52 24.17
C PHE A 366 16.84 7.26 22.66
N LEU A 367 16.22 8.15 21.87
CA LEU A 367 16.10 7.99 20.41
C LEU A 367 17.45 8.11 19.71
N LYS A 368 18.38 8.96 20.18
CA LYS A 368 19.76 8.95 19.65
C LYS A 368 20.43 7.59 19.80
N ASN A 369 20.21 6.89 20.92
CA ASN A 369 20.73 5.54 21.12
C ASN A 369 20.05 4.53 20.19
N ALA A 370 18.73 4.58 20.07
CA ALA A 370 17.96 3.71 19.17
C ALA A 370 18.37 3.94 17.70
N HIS A 371 18.40 5.18 17.23
CA HIS A 371 18.75 5.54 15.86
C HIS A 371 20.22 5.30 15.55
N ALA A 372 21.13 5.36 16.54
CA ALA A 372 22.50 4.90 16.37
C ALA A 372 22.56 3.39 16.06
N ALA A 373 21.71 2.57 16.69
CA ALA A 373 21.61 1.15 16.38
C ALA A 373 21.02 0.90 14.98
N VAL A 374 19.96 1.63 14.61
CA VAL A 374 19.35 1.57 13.27
C VAL A 374 20.37 1.93 12.17
N THR A 375 21.07 3.06 12.33
CA THR A 375 22.05 3.54 11.34
C THR A 375 23.29 2.66 11.28
N LYS A 376 23.76 2.12 12.42
CA LYS A 376 24.85 1.12 12.46
C LYS A 376 24.46 -0.17 11.73
N ALA A 377 23.17 -0.53 11.71
CA ALA A 377 22.66 -1.64 10.90
C ALA A 377 22.48 -1.30 9.41
N GLY A 378 22.91 -0.11 8.97
CA GLY A 378 22.81 0.34 7.58
C GLY A 378 21.41 0.80 7.17
N LYS A 379 20.53 1.11 8.13
CA LYS A 379 19.13 1.48 7.88
C LYS A 379 18.87 2.96 8.16
N THR A 380 17.80 3.46 7.55
CA THR A 380 17.23 4.79 7.74
C THR A 380 16.09 4.69 8.76
N PRO A 381 16.10 5.48 9.85
CA PRO A 381 15.00 5.52 10.78
C PRO A 381 13.68 6.01 10.16
N MET A 382 12.57 5.47 10.66
CA MET A 382 11.24 6.04 10.50
C MET A 382 10.65 6.35 11.88
N VAL A 383 9.87 7.42 11.98
CA VAL A 383 9.18 7.83 13.21
C VAL A 383 7.80 8.41 12.88
N TRP A 384 6.88 8.40 13.85
CA TRP A 384 5.65 9.18 13.80
C TRP A 384 5.91 10.66 14.09
N GLU A 385 4.95 11.52 13.74
CA GLU A 385 5.14 12.97 13.72
C GLU A 385 5.44 13.57 15.09
N GLU A 386 4.99 12.97 16.19
CA GLU A 386 5.18 13.46 17.56
C GLU A 386 6.66 13.61 17.91
N ALA A 387 7.52 12.71 17.42
CA ALA A 387 8.98 12.82 17.58
C ALA A 387 9.51 14.19 17.10
N VAL A 388 8.81 14.84 16.17
CA VAL A 388 9.16 16.14 15.60
C VAL A 388 8.28 17.28 16.12
N THR A 389 6.96 17.08 16.13
CA THR A 389 5.98 18.14 16.39
C THR A 389 5.81 18.43 17.87
N ASP A 390 5.97 17.42 18.71
CA ASP A 390 5.77 17.49 20.16
C ASP A 390 7.07 17.66 20.95
N PHE A 391 8.19 17.21 20.38
CA PHE A 391 9.50 17.18 21.04
C PHE A 391 10.57 17.90 20.19
N PRO A 392 10.65 19.24 20.23
CA PRO A 392 11.48 20.01 19.29
C PRO A 392 12.98 19.67 19.32
N LYS A 393 13.56 19.31 20.47
CA LYS A 393 14.98 18.92 20.53
C LYS A 393 15.21 17.55 19.92
N THR A 394 14.31 16.61 20.21
CA THR A 394 14.27 15.29 19.57
C THR A 394 14.10 15.42 18.05
N GLY A 395 13.12 16.20 17.60
CA GLY A 395 12.84 16.44 16.19
C GLY A 395 14.04 17.00 15.42
N LYS A 396 14.78 17.95 16.00
CA LYS A 396 15.98 18.54 15.39
C LYS A 396 17.18 17.60 15.37
N SER A 397 17.20 16.57 16.21
CA SER A 397 18.34 15.66 16.32
C SER A 397 18.22 14.41 15.46
N LEU A 398 17.05 14.18 14.84
CA LEU A 398 16.82 13.07 13.94
C LEU A 398 17.91 13.01 12.85
N PRO A 399 18.42 11.81 12.53
CA PRO A 399 19.37 11.64 11.44
C PRO A 399 18.81 12.20 10.12
N PRO A 400 19.68 12.71 9.22
CA PRO A 400 19.24 13.10 7.89
C PRO A 400 18.51 11.96 7.17
N ASP A 401 17.59 12.33 6.28
CA ASP A 401 16.77 11.42 5.47
C ASP A 401 15.77 10.53 6.24
N THR A 402 15.70 10.65 7.57
CA THR A 402 14.66 10.03 8.42
C THR A 402 13.27 10.29 7.83
N LEU A 403 12.47 9.23 7.73
CA LEU A 403 11.09 9.32 7.27
C LEU A 403 10.17 9.61 8.45
N VAL A 404 9.43 10.70 8.37
CA VAL A 404 8.44 11.10 9.38
C VAL A 404 7.05 10.81 8.83
N GLN A 405 6.31 9.97 9.54
CA GLN A 405 4.96 9.56 9.21
C GLN A 405 3.98 10.54 9.88
N THR A 406 3.28 11.36 9.11
CA THR A 406 2.26 12.27 9.66
C THR A 406 0.91 11.60 9.64
N TRP A 407 0.12 11.77 10.70
CA TRP A 407 -1.11 11.01 10.85
C TRP A 407 -2.29 11.80 11.43
N ILE A 408 -2.05 12.86 12.20
CA ILE A 408 -3.10 13.60 12.90
C ILE A 408 -3.97 14.38 11.90
N SER A 409 -3.36 15.20 11.04
CA SER A 409 -4.11 15.98 10.04
C SER A 409 -3.26 16.39 8.85
N SER A 410 -3.91 16.92 7.80
CA SER A 410 -3.21 17.47 6.63
C SER A 410 -2.24 18.62 6.98
N ASP A 411 -2.40 19.30 8.12
CA ASP A 411 -1.51 20.38 8.56
C ASP A 411 -0.17 19.86 9.12
N SER A 412 -0.11 18.59 9.51
CA SER A 412 1.08 17.98 10.10
C SER A 412 2.29 18.03 9.18
N VAL A 413 2.09 17.88 7.87
CA VAL A 413 3.15 18.01 6.85
C VAL A 413 3.87 19.34 6.98
N LYS A 414 3.12 20.44 7.11
CA LYS A 414 3.70 21.78 7.24
C LYS A 414 4.54 21.91 8.51
N LYS A 415 4.05 21.37 9.64
CA LYS A 415 4.74 21.44 10.93
C LYS A 415 6.06 20.66 10.90
N VAL A 416 6.04 19.43 10.39
CA VAL A 416 7.23 18.58 10.28
C VAL A 416 8.29 19.22 9.38
N LEU A 417 7.89 19.66 8.17
CA LEU A 417 8.82 20.24 7.20
C LEU A 417 9.46 21.55 7.69
N ALA A 418 8.76 22.31 8.54
CA ALA A 418 9.27 23.54 9.15
C ALA A 418 10.18 23.27 10.36
N ALA A 419 9.97 22.16 11.08
CA ALA A 419 10.70 21.84 12.30
C ALA A 419 12.10 21.24 12.03
N ASN A 420 12.24 20.48 10.95
CA ASN A 420 13.52 19.89 10.54
C ASN A 420 13.60 19.88 9.01
N ASP A 421 14.67 20.43 8.43
CA ASP A 421 14.88 20.54 6.98
C ASP A 421 15.53 19.30 6.33
N LYS A 422 15.98 18.34 7.15
CA LYS A 422 16.69 17.13 6.71
C LYS A 422 15.82 15.89 6.66
N VAL A 423 14.58 15.95 7.14
CA VAL A 423 13.64 14.81 7.13
C VAL A 423 12.82 14.78 5.85
N ARG A 424 12.26 13.60 5.56
CA ARG A 424 11.26 13.39 4.50
C ARG A 424 9.94 12.94 5.13
N VAL A 425 8.83 13.10 4.42
CA VAL A 425 7.48 12.91 4.98
C VAL A 425 6.72 11.85 4.21
N ILE A 426 6.08 10.93 4.94
CA ILE A 426 5.03 10.05 4.45
C ILE A 426 3.70 10.61 5.00
N ASN A 427 2.86 11.15 4.13
CA ASN A 427 1.67 11.88 4.55
C ASN A 427 0.46 10.95 4.72
N CYS A 428 0.05 10.67 5.97
CA CYS A 428 -0.98 9.68 6.29
C CYS A 428 -2.16 10.23 7.13
N PRO A 429 -2.83 11.32 6.73
CA PRO A 429 -3.76 12.00 7.61
C PRO A 429 -4.99 11.14 7.93
N LEU A 430 -5.45 11.22 9.18
CA LEU A 430 -6.50 10.41 9.78
C LEU A 430 -7.78 10.36 8.92
N ASP A 431 -8.21 11.49 8.38
CA ASP A 431 -9.43 11.59 7.58
C ASP A 431 -9.31 10.99 6.15
N ARG A 432 -8.12 10.53 5.75
CA ARG A 432 -7.85 10.05 4.37
C ARG A 432 -7.34 8.65 4.26
N VAL A 433 -6.63 8.11 5.25
CA VAL A 433 -5.93 6.83 5.06
C VAL A 433 -5.97 5.90 6.26
N TYR A 434 -6.65 6.26 7.35
CA TYR A 434 -6.95 5.32 8.45
C TYR A 434 -8.15 4.44 8.07
N LEU A 435 -7.93 3.14 7.97
CA LEU A 435 -8.90 2.20 7.45
C LEU A 435 -9.72 1.50 8.53
N ASP A 436 -9.28 1.53 9.77
CA ASP A 436 -9.95 0.98 10.96
C ASP A 436 -11.10 1.85 11.50
N LEU A 437 -11.21 3.11 11.07
CA LEU A 437 -12.25 4.05 11.51
C LEU A 437 -13.69 3.65 11.12
N GLY A 438 -14.66 4.14 11.88
CA GLY A 438 -16.09 4.03 11.57
C GLY A 438 -16.75 2.73 12.03
N ARG A 439 -16.16 2.05 13.02
CA ARG A 439 -16.57 0.72 13.48
C ARG A 439 -17.19 0.70 14.88
N GLY A 440 -17.25 1.86 15.54
CA GLY A 440 -17.79 1.99 16.89
C GLY A 440 -16.74 1.65 17.96
N GLU A 441 -17.13 1.80 19.23
CA GLU A 441 -16.24 1.59 20.37
C GLU A 441 -15.89 0.10 20.53
N TRP A 442 -14.61 -0.20 20.76
CA TRP A 442 -14.18 -1.53 21.20
C TRP A 442 -14.09 -1.65 22.72
N LEU A 443 -13.93 -0.52 23.42
CA LEU A 443 -14.12 -0.37 24.86
C LEU A 443 -15.38 0.43 25.14
N GLN A 444 -16.41 -0.26 25.67
CA GLN A 444 -17.71 0.37 25.91
C GLN A 444 -17.59 1.55 26.90
N GLY A 445 -18.05 2.72 26.47
CA GLY A 445 -18.02 3.95 27.27
C GLY A 445 -16.68 4.69 27.24
N ALA A 446 -15.73 4.25 26.43
CA ALA A 446 -14.48 4.98 26.18
C ALA A 446 -14.56 5.71 24.83
N ILE A 447 -14.21 7.00 24.82
CA ILE A 447 -14.11 7.79 23.60
C ILE A 447 -12.79 7.44 22.92
N GLY A 448 -12.83 6.59 21.89
CA GLY A 448 -11.67 6.21 21.07
C GLY A 448 -11.77 6.69 19.62
N GLN A 449 -10.66 6.61 18.88
CA GLN A 449 -10.59 7.06 17.47
C GLN A 449 -11.55 6.29 16.55
N SER A 450 -11.94 5.06 16.90
CA SER A 450 -12.86 4.21 16.13
C SER A 450 -14.27 4.79 15.94
N TYR A 451 -14.63 5.85 16.68
CA TYR A 451 -15.86 6.64 16.47
C TYR A 451 -15.80 7.55 15.22
N SER A 452 -14.59 7.88 14.76
CA SER A 452 -14.42 8.77 13.60
C SER A 452 -15.14 8.21 12.37
N PRO A 453 -15.65 9.07 11.46
CA PRO A 453 -16.34 8.60 10.27
C PRO A 453 -15.49 7.61 9.45
N TYR A 454 -16.15 6.60 8.89
CA TYR A 454 -15.52 5.64 8.00
C TYR A 454 -14.80 6.37 6.84
N CYS A 455 -13.51 6.11 6.66
CA CYS A 455 -12.76 6.66 5.54
C CYS A 455 -13.18 5.97 4.23
N THR A 456 -13.98 6.67 3.42
CA THR A 456 -14.50 6.15 2.14
C THR A 456 -13.43 6.16 1.05
N TRP A 457 -13.51 5.24 0.09
CA TRP A 457 -12.58 5.22 -1.05
C TRP A 457 -12.55 6.55 -1.83
N GLY A 458 -13.67 7.28 -1.91
CA GLY A 458 -13.74 8.59 -2.58
C GLY A 458 -13.01 9.69 -1.81
N ALA A 459 -13.00 9.65 -0.47
CA ALA A 459 -12.21 10.55 0.35
C ALA A 459 -10.70 10.30 0.15
N ILE A 460 -10.30 9.03 0.05
CA ILE A 460 -8.91 8.64 -0.28
C ILE A 460 -8.55 9.09 -1.70
N TYR A 461 -9.43 8.84 -2.68
CA TYR A 461 -9.14 9.09 -4.08
C TYR A 461 -9.03 10.59 -4.43
N THR A 462 -9.60 11.45 -3.60
CA THR A 462 -9.52 12.93 -3.73
C THR A 462 -8.45 13.57 -2.84
N PHE A 463 -7.66 12.75 -2.13
CA PHE A 463 -6.54 13.19 -1.32
C PHE A 463 -5.42 13.79 -2.19
N ASP A 464 -4.87 14.93 -1.78
CA ASP A 464 -3.64 15.49 -2.33
C ASP A 464 -2.49 15.28 -1.31
N PRO A 465 -1.53 14.37 -1.60
CA PRO A 465 -0.39 14.14 -0.71
C PRO A 465 0.46 15.39 -0.44
N LEU A 466 0.43 16.39 -1.33
CA LEU A 466 1.18 17.64 -1.20
C LEU A 466 0.38 18.74 -0.49
N ASN A 467 -0.83 18.47 -0.02
CA ASN A 467 -1.58 19.46 0.74
C ASN A 467 -0.78 19.93 1.96
N GLY A 468 -0.73 21.25 2.19
CA GLY A 468 0.06 21.85 3.26
C GLY A 468 1.56 22.03 2.97
N THR A 469 2.07 21.62 1.80
CA THR A 469 3.48 21.84 1.41
C THR A 469 3.67 23.07 0.51
N THR A 470 4.94 23.48 0.34
CA THR A 470 5.35 24.49 -0.64
C THR A 470 6.03 23.82 -1.84
N PRO A 471 6.08 24.44 -3.03
CA PRO A 471 6.81 23.88 -4.17
C PRO A 471 8.27 23.54 -3.85
N ALA A 472 8.93 24.33 -3.00
CA ALA A 472 10.30 24.09 -2.56
C ALA A 472 10.44 22.81 -1.73
N ASN A 473 9.42 22.46 -0.93
CA ASN A 473 9.44 21.27 -0.06
C ASN A 473 8.69 20.06 -0.63
N ALA A 474 8.02 20.18 -1.79
CA ALA A 474 7.20 19.10 -2.36
C ALA A 474 7.99 17.79 -2.55
N HIS A 475 9.25 17.88 -2.97
CA HIS A 475 10.14 16.72 -3.16
C HIS A 475 10.46 15.95 -1.86
N ARG A 476 10.23 16.55 -0.69
CA ARG A 476 10.43 15.92 0.62
C ARG A 476 9.23 15.08 1.05
N VAL A 477 8.07 15.27 0.43
CA VAL A 477 6.91 14.38 0.62
C VAL A 477 7.09 13.20 -0.33
N VAL A 478 7.51 12.06 0.20
CA VAL A 478 7.89 10.88 -0.61
C VAL A 478 6.70 10.01 -1.02
N GLY A 479 5.53 10.26 -0.43
CA GLY A 479 4.28 9.56 -0.73
C GLY A 479 3.37 9.45 0.48
N SER A 480 2.61 8.36 0.54
CA SER A 480 1.61 8.10 1.59
C SER A 480 1.46 6.59 1.81
N GLN A 481 0.70 6.22 2.85
CA GLN A 481 0.28 4.86 3.10
C GLN A 481 -1.09 4.78 3.76
N THR A 482 -1.83 3.71 3.45
CA THR A 482 -3.00 3.32 4.24
C THR A 482 -2.57 2.70 5.55
N LEU A 483 -3.23 3.04 6.64
CA LEU A 483 -3.01 2.48 7.95
C LEU A 483 -4.19 1.59 8.31
N LEU A 484 -3.91 0.33 8.63
CA LEU A 484 -4.91 -0.57 9.21
C LEU A 484 -4.40 -1.01 10.58
N TRP A 485 -4.86 -0.32 11.61
CA TRP A 485 -4.69 -0.73 13.00
C TRP A 485 -5.61 -1.90 13.35
N SER A 486 -5.21 -2.70 14.34
CA SER A 486 -5.80 -4.02 14.58
C SER A 486 -6.48 -4.19 15.94
N GLU A 487 -6.88 -3.12 16.62
CA GLU A 487 -7.72 -3.20 17.83
C GLU A 487 -9.04 -3.95 17.54
N GLN A 488 -9.58 -3.78 16.32
CA GLN A 488 -10.79 -4.46 15.87
C GLN A 488 -10.61 -5.25 14.57
N SER A 489 -9.39 -5.41 14.04
CA SER A 489 -9.15 -6.11 12.78
C SER A 489 -8.32 -7.38 12.96
N ASP A 490 -8.72 -8.46 12.29
CA ASP A 490 -8.04 -9.76 12.28
C ASP A 490 -8.20 -10.41 10.90
N GLU A 491 -7.88 -11.70 10.76
CA GLU A 491 -8.03 -12.43 9.50
C GLU A 491 -9.44 -12.35 8.91
N THR A 492 -10.48 -12.25 9.74
CA THR A 492 -11.87 -12.31 9.29
C THR A 492 -12.32 -11.05 8.55
N VAL A 493 -11.67 -9.91 8.82
CA VAL A 493 -12.07 -8.59 8.29
C VAL A 493 -10.95 -7.85 7.55
N VAL A 494 -9.68 -8.28 7.65
CA VAL A 494 -8.53 -7.59 7.04
C VAL A 494 -8.73 -7.29 5.55
N ASP A 495 -9.27 -8.25 4.79
CA ASP A 495 -9.50 -8.10 3.35
C ASP A 495 -10.51 -6.98 3.03
N SER A 496 -11.61 -6.95 3.78
CA SER A 496 -12.74 -6.04 3.52
C SER A 496 -12.40 -4.61 3.98
N LEU A 497 -11.55 -4.48 5.00
CA LEU A 497 -11.07 -3.19 5.47
C LEU A 497 -10.01 -2.61 4.53
N LEU A 498 -9.02 -3.40 4.09
CA LEU A 498 -7.98 -2.91 3.18
C LEU A 498 -8.53 -2.62 1.78
N TRP A 499 -9.37 -3.50 1.24
CA TRP A 499 -9.70 -3.50 -0.19
C TRP A 499 -11.18 -3.20 -0.44
N PRO A 500 -11.50 -2.33 -1.42
CA PRO A 500 -10.61 -1.74 -2.43
C PRO A 500 -10.05 -0.35 -2.04
N ARG A 501 -10.14 0.08 -0.77
CA ARG A 501 -9.71 1.42 -0.32
C ARG A 501 -8.22 1.69 -0.53
N THR A 502 -7.36 0.70 -0.26
CA THR A 502 -5.91 0.77 -0.53
C THR A 502 -5.61 0.95 -2.01
N ALA A 503 -6.43 0.37 -2.89
CA ALA A 503 -6.30 0.57 -4.34
C ALA A 503 -6.62 2.03 -4.74
N ALA A 504 -7.54 2.70 -4.05
CA ALA A 504 -7.82 4.12 -4.24
C ALA A 504 -6.55 4.97 -4.02
N LEU A 505 -5.85 4.73 -2.89
CA LEU A 505 -4.58 5.40 -2.63
C LEU A 505 -3.50 5.02 -3.66
N ALA A 506 -3.45 3.76 -4.08
CA ALA A 506 -2.49 3.29 -5.06
C ALA A 506 -2.56 4.10 -6.39
N GLU A 507 -3.76 4.43 -6.87
CA GLU A 507 -3.91 5.25 -8.08
C GLU A 507 -3.52 6.71 -7.86
N VAL A 508 -3.86 7.29 -6.70
CA VAL A 508 -3.40 8.65 -6.32
C VAL A 508 -1.87 8.74 -6.33
N LEU A 509 -1.19 7.73 -5.78
CA LEU A 509 0.27 7.74 -5.66
C LEU A 509 1.00 7.26 -6.92
N TRP A 510 0.33 6.47 -7.77
CA TRP A 510 0.89 6.00 -9.04
C TRP A 510 0.69 7.03 -10.15
N THR A 511 -0.56 7.39 -10.46
CA THR A 511 -0.89 8.29 -11.58
C THR A 511 -0.58 9.74 -11.22
N GLY A 512 -0.75 10.12 -9.95
CA GLY A 512 -0.58 11.49 -9.51
C GLY A 512 -1.73 12.40 -9.97
N LYS A 513 -1.42 13.70 -10.12
CA LYS A 513 -2.45 14.74 -10.32
C LYS A 513 -3.21 14.62 -11.65
N ASN A 514 -2.51 14.24 -12.72
CA ASN A 514 -3.04 14.21 -14.07
C ASN A 514 -2.71 12.88 -14.74
N LYS A 515 -3.62 12.41 -15.58
CA LYS A 515 -3.44 11.30 -16.53
C LYS A 515 -3.58 11.82 -17.95
N GLU A 516 -3.00 11.12 -18.90
CA GLU A 516 -3.10 11.44 -20.33
C GLU A 516 -3.69 10.27 -21.12
N VAL A 517 -4.73 10.55 -21.89
CA VAL A 517 -5.38 9.58 -22.79
C VAL A 517 -5.41 10.14 -24.21
N ASN A 518 -4.77 9.46 -25.17
CA ASN A 518 -4.70 9.89 -26.58
C ASN A 518 -4.26 11.37 -26.74
N GLY A 519 -3.23 11.78 -26.00
CA GLY A 519 -2.70 13.16 -26.03
C GLY A 519 -3.53 14.19 -25.25
N LYS A 520 -4.60 13.78 -24.56
CA LYS A 520 -5.44 14.67 -23.75
C LYS A 520 -5.21 14.45 -22.27
N SER A 521 -4.78 15.49 -21.57
CA SER A 521 -4.54 15.48 -20.13
C SER A 521 -5.81 15.82 -19.34
N SER A 522 -6.11 15.07 -18.29
CA SER A 522 -7.20 15.34 -17.35
C SER A 522 -6.80 14.96 -15.92
N LYS A 523 -7.50 15.52 -14.93
CA LYS A 523 -7.31 15.16 -13.52
C LYS A 523 -7.92 13.78 -13.23
N LEU A 524 -7.50 13.17 -12.13
CA LEU A 524 -8.24 12.06 -11.54
C LEU A 524 -9.62 12.53 -11.08
N ASP A 525 -10.66 11.77 -11.45
CA ASP A 525 -12.05 12.04 -11.09
C ASP A 525 -12.68 10.76 -10.50
N PRO A 526 -13.22 10.80 -9.27
CA PRO A 526 -13.88 9.64 -8.67
C PRO A 526 -15.07 9.13 -9.49
N VAL A 527 -15.82 10.00 -10.17
CA VAL A 527 -16.97 9.56 -11.00
C VAL A 527 -16.48 8.68 -12.15
N GLU A 528 -15.43 9.12 -12.85
CA GLU A 528 -14.77 8.33 -13.90
C GLU A 528 -14.07 7.06 -13.35
N ALA A 529 -13.61 7.09 -12.10
CA ALA A 529 -12.90 5.97 -11.48
C ALA A 529 -13.80 4.84 -11.00
N GLN A 530 -15.01 5.16 -10.55
CA GLN A 530 -15.92 4.20 -9.91
C GLN A 530 -16.16 2.93 -10.74
N PRO A 531 -16.42 2.98 -12.07
CA PRO A 531 -16.57 1.77 -12.89
C PRO A 531 -15.29 0.92 -12.94
N ARG A 532 -14.11 1.54 -13.05
CA ARG A 532 -12.81 0.84 -13.04
C ARG A 532 -12.52 0.20 -11.69
N LEU A 533 -12.86 0.88 -10.59
CA LEU A 533 -12.67 0.36 -9.25
C LEU A 533 -13.60 -0.83 -8.95
N ASN A 534 -14.84 -0.81 -9.45
CA ASN A 534 -15.74 -1.96 -9.37
C ASN A 534 -15.19 -3.19 -10.11
N GLU A 535 -14.60 -2.95 -11.28
CA GLU A 535 -13.94 -4.00 -12.06
C GLU A 535 -12.75 -4.59 -11.31
N LEU A 536 -11.86 -3.73 -10.79
CA LEU A 536 -10.74 -4.14 -9.96
C LEU A 536 -11.21 -4.94 -8.74
N ARG A 537 -12.25 -4.48 -8.04
CA ARG A 537 -12.81 -5.19 -6.89
C ARG A 537 -13.22 -6.62 -7.26
N LYS A 538 -13.85 -6.81 -8.42
CA LYS A 538 -14.17 -8.16 -8.93
C LYS A 538 -12.90 -8.97 -9.18
N ARG A 539 -11.85 -8.36 -9.75
CA ARG A 539 -10.56 -9.03 -9.96
C ARG A 539 -9.95 -9.48 -8.63
N LEU A 540 -9.88 -8.60 -7.63
CA LEU A 540 -9.34 -8.93 -6.31
C LEU A 540 -10.04 -10.16 -5.70
N VAL A 541 -11.38 -10.19 -5.73
CA VAL A 541 -12.17 -11.32 -5.25
C VAL A 541 -11.91 -12.59 -6.05
N LYS A 542 -11.92 -12.49 -7.39
CA LYS A 542 -11.90 -13.67 -8.27
C LYS A 542 -10.51 -14.25 -8.52
N THR A 543 -9.50 -13.41 -8.63
CA THR A 543 -8.15 -13.82 -9.08
C THR A 543 -7.16 -13.88 -7.93
N LYS A 544 -7.34 -13.05 -6.89
CA LYS A 544 -6.44 -12.98 -5.72
C LYS A 544 -7.05 -13.61 -4.46
N GLY A 545 -8.34 -13.96 -4.47
CA GLY A 545 -9.03 -14.54 -3.32
C GLY A 545 -9.25 -13.56 -2.17
N VAL A 546 -9.16 -12.25 -2.46
CA VAL A 546 -9.27 -11.18 -1.46
C VAL A 546 -10.73 -10.80 -1.30
N GLY A 547 -11.27 -10.91 -0.09
CA GLY A 547 -12.64 -10.54 0.29
C GLY A 547 -12.94 -9.03 0.24
N ALA A 548 -12.61 -8.35 -0.85
CA ALA A 548 -12.75 -6.91 -1.00
C ALA A 548 -14.20 -6.44 -0.88
N THR A 549 -14.41 -5.34 -0.14
CA THR A 549 -15.73 -4.76 0.15
C THR A 549 -16.45 -4.30 -1.14
N PRO A 550 -17.74 -4.62 -1.33
CA PRO A 550 -18.55 -4.05 -2.42
C PRO A 550 -18.68 -2.52 -2.29
N LEU A 551 -18.62 -1.80 -3.41
CA LEU A 551 -18.73 -0.34 -3.41
C LEU A 551 -20.15 0.16 -3.68
N GLN A 552 -20.95 -0.63 -4.38
CA GLN A 552 -22.32 -0.29 -4.78
C GLN A 552 -23.12 -1.58 -5.03
N PRO A 553 -24.46 -1.52 -5.15
CA PRO A 553 -25.26 -2.67 -5.54
C PRO A 553 -24.78 -3.26 -6.87
N GLN A 554 -24.74 -4.60 -6.95
CA GLN A 554 -24.30 -5.32 -8.15
C GLN A 554 -25.13 -4.95 -9.40
N TRP A 555 -26.41 -4.59 -9.21
CA TRP A 555 -27.24 -4.13 -10.31
C TRP A 555 -26.70 -2.85 -10.94
N CYS A 556 -26.24 -1.88 -10.13
CA CYS A 556 -25.68 -0.61 -10.61
C CYS A 556 -24.38 -0.78 -11.40
N ASP A 557 -23.56 -1.73 -10.96
CA ASP A 557 -22.33 -2.12 -11.63
C ASP A 557 -22.60 -2.77 -13.00
N ASN A 558 -23.72 -3.45 -13.17
CA ASN A 558 -24.09 -4.11 -14.43
C ASN A 558 -24.92 -3.23 -15.40
N HIS A 559 -25.61 -2.19 -14.91
CA HIS A 559 -26.62 -1.46 -15.70
C HIS A 559 -26.38 0.06 -15.83
N SER A 560 -25.24 0.57 -15.34
CA SER A 560 -24.94 2.01 -15.30
C SER A 560 -26.05 2.80 -14.58
N CYS A 561 -26.00 2.80 -13.25
CA CYS A 561 -26.96 3.59 -12.46
C CYS A 561 -26.80 5.08 -12.79
N PRO A 562 -27.88 5.79 -13.18
CA PRO A 562 -27.82 7.23 -13.40
C PRO A 562 -27.46 7.94 -12.09
N ASN A 563 -26.52 8.87 -12.14
CA ASN A 563 -26.29 9.82 -11.06
C ASN A 563 -27.41 10.88 -11.14
N PRO A 564 -28.36 10.94 -10.19
CA PRO A 564 -29.41 11.95 -10.23
C PRO A 564 -28.88 13.38 -10.04
N PHE A 565 -27.59 13.56 -9.72
CA PHE A 565 -26.95 14.85 -9.44
C PHE A 565 -25.93 15.31 -10.48
N GLY A 566 -25.74 14.59 -11.59
CA GLY A 566 -24.84 15.01 -12.69
C GLY A 566 -24.07 13.87 -13.34
#